data_AF-A0A517Q642-F1
#
_entry.id   AF-A0A517Q642-F1
#
_cell.length_a   1.000
_cell.length_b   1.000
_cell.length_c   1.000
_cell.angle_alpha   90.00
_cell.angle_beta   90.00
_cell.angle_gamma   90.00
#
_symmetry.space_group_name_H-M   'P 1'
#
loop_
_entity.id
_entity.type
_entity.pdbx_description
1 polymer ?
#
loop_
_entity_poly.entity_id
_entity_poly.type
_entity_poly.pdbx_seq_one_letter_code
_entity_poly.pdbx_strand_id
1 'polypeptide(L)'
;MRPGKLTCCVLSTFISLTLAGCLEVEHPSPPAKTNAEPEVGQPPKSQAKSMPEPAGDVIPETGLTPAEIEEGWIALFDGHSLFGWKANNDVNWHVDQGVIKADTGQPGLLLTTSPFADYELRFDFKLAPEANSGMFLRTIFDPKDPTKDCYELNLCDTKTEFPTGSLVGRSKIKEPVPASTDWQTFHVRVEGPQFQASLNGKEVLNFKDTSEHQRAIGFIGLQKNEGAVEFRNIYLKPLRMMTLFNGVDLAGWEVVPGSKSKFEVVDNTIHVTAEKQGYLETEDSWDNFLFQATAKSNGEALNSGYFFRAIKGTEKGMANGYEVQIHNGIKDKDRTKPENAGTGAIFRRTEARRVVSNDHEWFTTTLNAYGSHIAVWVNGYQVTDWEDTRKPDENPRKGLRLKAGHISLQGHDPTTDLNFKNLKLSVLPAESP
;
A
#
# COMPACT_ATOMS: atom_id res chain seq x y z
N MET A 1 30.95 -22.90 -66.07
CA MET A 1 32.27 -22.46 -66.55
C MET A 1 32.43 -20.99 -66.21
N ARG A 2 33.51 -20.58 -65.51
CA ARG A 2 33.85 -19.15 -65.33
C ARG A 2 34.18 -18.53 -66.70
N PRO A 3 34.05 -17.21 -66.83
CA PRO A 3 35.29 -16.44 -66.98
C PRO A 3 35.27 -15.06 -66.28
N GLY A 4 36.46 -14.56 -65.97
CA GLY A 4 36.72 -13.15 -65.66
C GLY A 4 37.57 -12.49 -66.75
N LYS A 5 37.66 -11.15 -66.73
CA LYS A 5 38.65 -10.26 -67.39
C LYS A 5 38.66 -8.92 -66.60
N LEU A 6 39.77 -8.48 -66.00
CA LEU A 6 40.95 -7.72 -66.49
C LEU A 6 40.71 -6.22 -66.84
N THR A 7 41.29 -5.33 -65.99
CA THR A 7 42.23 -4.17 -66.23
C THR A 7 42.29 -3.52 -67.65
N CYS A 8 42.56 -2.21 -67.89
CA CYS A 8 43.42 -1.20 -67.24
C CYS A 8 43.31 0.22 -67.91
N CYS A 9 43.93 1.24 -67.27
CA CYS A 9 44.46 2.55 -67.79
C CYS A 9 43.45 3.69 -68.10
N VAL A 10 43.72 5.00 -67.89
CA VAL A 10 44.93 5.83 -68.07
C VAL A 10 44.90 7.08 -67.14
N LEU A 11 46.09 7.53 -66.72
CA LEU A 11 46.44 8.78 -66.00
C LEU A 11 46.51 10.01 -66.93
N SER A 12 46.14 11.22 -66.47
CA SER A 12 46.84 12.47 -66.85
C SER A 12 46.58 13.66 -65.90
N THR A 13 47.69 14.12 -65.37
CA THR A 13 48.11 15.34 -64.65
C THR A 13 48.07 16.62 -65.53
N PHE A 14 48.18 17.90 -65.12
CA PHE A 14 48.51 18.64 -63.88
C PHE A 14 48.29 20.18 -64.10
N ILE A 15 48.21 20.94 -62.99
CA ILE A 15 48.67 22.35 -62.76
C ILE A 15 47.77 23.54 -63.21
N SER A 16 47.66 24.70 -62.54
CA SER A 16 47.69 25.19 -61.13
C SER A 16 47.65 26.75 -61.15
N LEU A 17 47.36 27.38 -59.99
CA LEU A 17 47.54 28.79 -59.54
C LEU A 17 46.30 29.71 -59.44
N THR A 18 45.68 29.84 -58.25
CA THR A 18 45.90 30.79 -57.09
C THR A 18 45.06 32.09 -57.21
N LEU A 19 44.31 32.57 -56.21
CA LEU A 19 44.70 32.91 -54.83
C LEU A 19 43.52 32.87 -53.80
N ALA A 20 43.89 32.57 -52.54
CA ALA A 20 43.35 33.04 -51.23
C ALA A 20 41.86 32.77 -50.90
N GLY A 21 41.45 32.14 -49.80
CA GLY A 21 42.13 31.53 -48.65
C GLY A 21 41.05 31.25 -47.60
N CYS A 22 40.69 29.99 -47.39
CA CYS A 22 39.82 29.52 -46.29
C CYS A 22 40.44 28.25 -45.72
N LEU A 23 40.76 28.30 -44.42
CA LEU A 23 41.37 27.24 -43.64
C LEU A 23 40.37 26.11 -43.35
N GLU A 24 40.95 24.95 -43.06
CA GLU A 24 40.40 23.60 -43.03
C GLU A 24 39.18 23.37 -42.12
N VAL A 25 38.30 22.49 -42.60
CA VAL A 25 37.18 21.91 -41.85
C VAL A 25 37.68 20.63 -41.20
N GLU A 26 37.95 20.69 -39.90
CA GLU A 26 38.27 19.54 -39.06
C GLU A 26 37.03 18.66 -38.79
N HIS A 27 37.32 17.39 -38.51
CA HIS A 27 36.45 16.27 -38.25
C HIS A 27 35.31 16.51 -37.23
N PRO A 28 34.21 15.72 -37.31
CA PRO A 28 33.00 15.95 -36.54
C PRO A 28 33.22 15.89 -35.03
N SER A 29 32.65 16.88 -34.36
CA SER A 29 32.62 17.09 -32.92
C SER A 29 32.21 15.84 -32.12
N PRO A 30 32.75 15.69 -30.89
CA PRO A 30 32.34 14.63 -29.98
C PRO A 30 30.83 14.69 -29.68
N PRO A 31 30.20 13.54 -29.37
CA PRO A 31 28.77 13.46 -29.09
C PRO A 31 28.37 14.45 -28.01
N ALA A 32 27.24 15.11 -28.24
CA ALA A 32 26.63 16.07 -27.33
C ALA A 32 26.63 15.52 -25.91
N LYS A 33 27.18 16.32 -24.98
CA LYS A 33 27.05 16.10 -23.54
C LYS A 33 25.56 15.92 -23.25
N THR A 34 25.19 14.74 -22.77
CA THR A 34 23.87 14.47 -22.20
C THR A 34 23.64 15.52 -21.11
N ASN A 35 22.62 16.35 -21.29
CA ASN A 35 22.14 17.24 -20.25
C ASN A 35 21.83 16.39 -19.03
N ALA A 36 22.58 16.61 -17.96
CA ALA A 36 22.24 16.11 -16.65
C ALA A 36 20.79 16.47 -16.35
N GLU A 37 20.04 15.49 -15.85
CA GLU A 37 18.74 15.72 -15.22
C GLU A 37 18.89 16.86 -14.21
N PRO A 38 17.94 17.81 -14.16
CA PRO A 38 17.98 18.82 -13.11
C PRO A 38 17.99 18.10 -11.77
N GLU A 39 18.97 18.41 -10.92
CA GLU A 39 18.95 18.02 -9.52
C GLU A 39 17.57 18.37 -8.97
N VAL A 40 16.80 17.34 -8.64
CA VAL A 40 15.59 17.48 -7.84
C VAL A 40 16.08 18.02 -6.51
N GLY A 41 16.00 19.34 -6.36
CA GLY A 41 16.22 20.00 -5.09
C GLY A 41 15.38 19.27 -4.04
N GLN A 42 16.00 18.91 -2.93
CA GLN A 42 15.29 18.34 -1.80
C GLN A 42 14.05 19.22 -1.55
N PRO A 43 12.83 18.64 -1.54
CA PRO A 43 11.66 19.41 -1.15
C PRO A 43 11.96 20.04 0.22
N PRO A 44 11.54 21.29 0.46
CA PRO A 44 11.80 21.95 1.72
C PRO A 44 11.37 21.02 2.85
N LYS A 45 12.30 20.73 3.77
CA LYS A 45 11.99 20.00 4.99
C LYS A 45 11.01 20.87 5.78
N SER A 46 9.72 20.68 5.53
CA SER A 46 8.68 21.07 6.46
C SER A 46 9.00 20.34 7.75
N GLN A 47 9.53 21.07 8.72
CA GLN A 47 9.64 20.58 10.09
C GLN A 47 8.24 20.61 10.67
N ALA A 48 7.40 19.67 10.24
CA ALA A 48 6.23 19.27 11.01
C ALA A 48 6.77 18.89 12.40
N LYS A 49 6.35 19.60 13.44
CA LYS A 49 6.57 19.15 14.81
C LYS A 49 5.75 17.86 14.95
N SER A 50 6.37 16.72 14.67
CA SER A 50 5.77 15.42 14.95
C SER A 50 5.47 15.37 16.45
N MET A 51 4.26 14.95 16.80
CA MET A 51 4.01 14.55 18.18
C MET A 51 5.04 13.49 18.59
N PRO A 52 5.43 13.44 19.88
CA PRO A 52 6.25 12.33 20.34
C PRO A 52 5.50 11.03 20.04
N GLU A 53 6.17 10.10 19.37
CA GLU A 53 5.64 8.74 19.22
C GLU A 53 5.29 8.16 20.60
N PRO A 54 4.32 7.23 20.68
CA PRO A 54 4.00 6.54 21.92
C PRO A 54 5.27 5.97 22.56
N ALA A 55 5.33 5.97 23.90
CA ALA A 55 6.44 5.40 24.63
C ALA A 55 6.76 3.97 24.14
N GLY A 56 8.04 3.60 24.16
CA GLY A 56 8.52 2.37 23.53
C GLY A 56 7.83 1.09 24.04
N ASP A 57 7.44 1.07 25.31
CA ASP A 57 6.75 -0.04 25.99
C ASP A 57 5.24 -0.11 25.70
N VAL A 58 4.64 0.94 25.12
CA VAL A 58 3.20 1.07 24.92
C VAL A 58 2.74 0.47 23.59
N ILE A 59 1.60 -0.21 23.58
CA ILE A 59 0.88 -0.56 22.35
C ILE A 59 0.07 0.68 21.92
N PRO A 60 0.28 1.24 20.72
CA PRO A 60 -0.45 2.43 20.28
C PRO A 60 -1.95 2.19 20.18
N GLU A 61 -2.74 3.13 20.69
CA GLU A 61 -4.20 3.11 20.53
C GLU A 61 -4.56 3.64 19.14
N THR A 62 -5.06 2.78 18.26
CA THR A 62 -5.60 3.18 16.95
C THR A 62 -7.04 3.73 17.07
N GLY A 63 -7.72 3.46 18.17
CA GLY A 63 -9.16 3.70 18.34
C GLY A 63 -10.06 2.60 17.77
N LEU A 64 -9.50 1.54 17.18
CA LEU A 64 -10.24 0.35 16.79
C LEU A 64 -10.47 -0.58 17.98
N THR A 65 -11.68 -1.10 18.10
CA THR A 65 -11.99 -2.15 19.08
C THR A 65 -11.45 -3.51 18.63
N PRO A 66 -11.26 -4.48 19.56
CA PRO A 66 -10.89 -5.85 19.19
C PRO A 66 -11.86 -6.50 18.19
N ALA A 67 -13.16 -6.23 18.32
CA ALA A 67 -14.18 -6.72 17.39
C ALA A 67 -14.01 -6.13 15.98
N GLU A 68 -13.76 -4.83 15.87
CA GLU A 68 -13.48 -4.19 14.58
C GLU A 68 -12.19 -4.74 13.94
N ILE A 69 -11.15 -5.02 14.73
CA ILE A 69 -9.92 -5.66 14.25
C ILE A 69 -10.20 -7.08 13.74
N GLU A 70 -11.04 -7.86 14.43
CA GLU A 70 -11.44 -9.20 13.99
C GLU A 70 -12.33 -9.16 12.73
N GLU A 71 -13.15 -8.12 12.57
CA GLU A 71 -13.90 -7.85 11.33
C GLU A 71 -13.03 -7.38 10.16
N GLY A 72 -11.76 -7.05 10.42
CA GLY A 72 -10.77 -6.68 9.40
C GLY A 72 -10.59 -5.18 9.19
N TRP A 73 -11.03 -4.33 10.13
CA TRP A 73 -10.74 -2.90 10.09
C TRP A 73 -9.25 -2.62 10.34
N ILE A 74 -8.70 -1.66 9.60
CA ILE A 74 -7.37 -1.10 9.77
C ILE A 74 -7.45 0.42 9.95
N ALA A 75 -6.53 0.99 10.71
CA ALA A 75 -6.37 2.44 10.82
C ALA A 75 -5.42 2.92 9.72
N LEU A 76 -5.90 3.87 8.93
CA LEU A 76 -5.06 4.56 7.95
C LEU A 76 -4.26 5.68 8.63
N PHE A 77 -4.73 6.21 9.75
CA PHE A 77 -4.00 7.20 10.57
C PHE A 77 -3.77 6.65 11.97
N ASP A 78 -2.53 6.75 12.46
CA ASP A 78 -2.10 6.16 13.73
C ASP A 78 -2.24 7.11 14.95
N GLY A 79 -2.71 8.33 14.74
CA GLY A 79 -2.90 9.33 15.79
C GLY A 79 -1.66 10.17 16.14
N HIS A 80 -0.49 9.90 15.58
CA HIS A 80 0.75 10.60 15.99
C HIS A 80 1.72 10.91 14.85
N SER A 81 1.60 10.23 13.72
CA SER A 81 2.49 10.39 12.57
C SER A 81 1.72 10.38 11.25
N LEU A 82 2.42 10.76 10.18
CA LEU A 82 1.93 10.60 8.80
C LEU A 82 2.52 9.34 8.14
N PHE A 83 2.91 8.34 8.93
CA PHE A 83 3.37 7.05 8.40
C PHE A 83 2.28 6.41 7.54
N GLY A 84 2.62 5.93 6.35
CA GLY A 84 1.64 5.46 5.36
C GLY A 84 0.97 6.55 4.55
N TRP A 85 1.39 7.81 4.68
CA TRP A 85 0.89 8.95 3.91
C TRP A 85 1.98 9.67 3.13
N LYS A 86 1.61 10.23 1.99
CA LYS A 86 2.48 11.02 1.11
C LYS A 86 1.73 12.24 0.57
N ALA A 87 2.26 13.42 0.82
CA ALA A 87 1.74 14.65 0.21
C ALA A 87 2.15 14.74 -1.27
N ASN A 88 1.26 15.25 -2.12
CA ASN A 88 1.56 15.50 -3.53
C ASN A 88 2.04 16.93 -3.83
N ASN A 89 2.03 17.81 -2.83
CA ASN A 89 2.46 19.19 -2.94
C ASN A 89 3.03 19.71 -1.60
N ASP A 90 3.09 21.04 -1.44
CA ASP A 90 3.68 21.76 -0.30
C ASP A 90 2.69 22.15 0.80
N VAL A 91 1.49 21.56 0.85
CA VAL A 91 0.54 21.76 1.95
C VAL A 91 1.18 21.39 3.29
N ASN A 92 0.90 22.18 4.31
CA ASN A 92 1.50 22.05 5.64
C ASN A 92 0.87 20.96 6.52
N TRP A 93 0.63 19.77 5.95
CA TRP A 93 0.10 18.62 6.69
C TRP A 93 0.95 18.33 7.93
N HIS A 94 0.31 18.29 9.09
CA HIS A 94 0.94 17.95 10.36
C HIS A 94 -0.04 17.24 11.29
N VAL A 95 0.49 16.58 12.32
CA VAL A 95 -0.30 15.92 13.35
C VAL A 95 -0.23 16.73 14.63
N ASP A 96 -1.39 17.03 15.21
CA ASP A 96 -1.52 17.72 16.49
C ASP A 96 -2.65 17.09 17.31
N GLN A 97 -2.31 16.58 18.50
CA GLN A 97 -3.22 15.93 19.45
C GLN A 97 -4.14 14.86 18.85
N GLY A 98 -3.60 13.91 18.07
CA GLY A 98 -4.43 12.86 17.48
C GLY A 98 -5.25 13.31 16.26
N VAL A 99 -4.86 14.43 15.63
CA VAL A 99 -5.58 15.03 14.50
C VAL A 99 -4.60 15.42 13.40
N ILE A 100 -4.90 15.04 12.16
CA ILE A 100 -4.22 15.55 10.97
C ILE A 100 -4.81 16.93 10.65
N LYS A 101 -3.96 17.95 10.52
CA LYS A 101 -4.36 19.33 10.25
C LYS A 101 -3.63 19.92 9.05
N ALA A 102 -4.31 20.81 8.33
CA ALA A 102 -3.72 21.68 7.33
C ALA A 102 -4.50 23.00 7.23
N ASP A 103 -3.79 24.11 7.06
CA ASP A 103 -4.37 25.46 6.97
C ASP A 103 -3.66 26.39 5.98
N THR A 104 -2.47 26.01 5.48
CA THR A 104 -1.67 26.80 4.53
C THR A 104 -1.15 25.93 3.38
N GLY A 105 -0.58 26.56 2.35
CA GLY A 105 -0.15 25.91 1.11
C GLY A 105 -1.17 26.00 -0.03
N GLN A 106 -0.74 25.65 -1.25
CA GLN A 106 -1.63 25.60 -2.41
C GLN A 106 -2.58 24.39 -2.32
N PRO A 107 -3.73 24.38 -3.02
CA PRO A 107 -4.61 23.22 -3.02
C PRO A 107 -3.87 21.93 -3.37
N GLY A 108 -4.09 20.87 -2.59
CA GLY A 108 -3.48 19.56 -2.82
C GLY A 108 -3.86 18.52 -1.80
N LEU A 109 -3.20 17.36 -1.91
CA LEU A 109 -3.62 16.13 -1.25
C LEU A 109 -2.53 15.55 -0.35
N LEU A 110 -2.96 14.99 0.78
CA LEU A 110 -2.22 13.97 1.51
C LEU A 110 -2.83 12.61 1.20
N LEU A 111 -2.08 11.73 0.55
CA LEU A 111 -2.59 10.45 0.05
C LEU A 111 -2.05 9.27 0.83
N THR A 112 -2.82 8.19 0.95
CA THR A 112 -2.28 6.89 1.37
C THR A 112 -1.18 6.43 0.42
N THR A 113 -0.16 5.73 0.93
CA THR A 113 0.89 5.12 0.10
C THR A 113 0.42 3.83 -0.58
N SER A 114 -0.61 3.18 -0.01
CA SER A 114 -1.26 2.01 -0.59
C SER A 114 -2.58 2.38 -1.27
N PRO A 115 -2.88 1.81 -2.45
CA PRO A 115 -4.19 1.96 -3.08
C PRO A 115 -5.17 0.89 -2.57
N PHE A 116 -6.47 1.20 -2.69
CA PHE A 116 -7.57 0.35 -2.26
C PHE A 116 -8.66 0.26 -3.34
N ALA A 117 -9.25 -0.93 -3.47
CA ALA A 117 -10.31 -1.22 -4.43
C ALA A 117 -11.69 -1.11 -3.78
N ASP A 118 -12.22 -2.23 -3.28
CA ASP A 118 -13.53 -2.30 -2.61
C ASP A 118 -13.34 -2.24 -1.08
N TYR A 119 -14.01 -1.30 -0.42
CA TYR A 119 -13.84 -1.04 1.01
C TYR A 119 -15.04 -0.31 1.64
N GLU A 120 -15.14 -0.42 2.96
CA GLU A 120 -15.78 0.59 3.80
C GLU A 120 -14.71 1.54 4.35
N LEU A 121 -15.02 2.84 4.39
CA LEU A 121 -14.17 3.90 4.95
C LEU A 121 -14.98 4.65 6.00
N ARG A 122 -14.42 4.82 7.20
CA ARG A 122 -14.95 5.68 8.25
C ARG A 122 -13.93 6.77 8.53
N PHE A 123 -14.36 8.02 8.62
CA PHE A 123 -13.48 9.12 9.00
C PHE A 123 -14.27 10.24 9.67
N ASP A 124 -13.60 10.92 10.59
CA ASP A 124 -14.09 12.16 11.18
C ASP A 124 -13.37 13.34 10.53
N PHE A 125 -14.11 14.41 10.28
CA PHE A 125 -13.58 15.65 9.76
C PHE A 125 -14.17 16.85 10.49
N LYS A 126 -13.45 17.97 10.43
CA LYS A 126 -13.91 19.27 10.91
C LYS A 126 -13.38 20.35 9.98
N LEU A 127 -14.25 21.31 9.66
CA LEU A 127 -13.95 22.42 8.77
C LEU A 127 -13.97 23.74 9.53
N ALA A 128 -13.06 24.65 9.19
CA ALA A 128 -13.22 26.05 9.55
C ALA A 128 -14.44 26.66 8.81
N PRO A 129 -15.05 27.74 9.33
CA PRO A 129 -16.12 28.44 8.63
C PRO A 129 -15.70 28.80 7.20
N GLU A 130 -16.59 28.55 6.23
CA GLU A 130 -16.37 28.80 4.80
C GLU A 130 -15.24 27.99 4.15
N ALA A 131 -14.70 26.97 4.83
CA ALA A 131 -13.69 26.09 4.26
C ALA A 131 -14.30 25.13 3.22
N ASN A 132 -13.46 24.73 2.27
CA ASN A 132 -13.76 23.75 1.24
C ASN A 132 -12.62 22.73 1.22
N SER A 133 -12.99 21.46 1.30
CA SER A 133 -12.11 20.30 1.31
C SER A 133 -12.82 19.11 0.65
N GLY A 134 -12.18 17.95 0.64
CA GLY A 134 -12.67 16.74 0.03
C GLY A 134 -11.96 15.51 0.57
N MET A 135 -12.69 14.40 0.61
CA MET A 135 -12.14 13.06 0.74
C MET A 135 -12.09 12.42 -0.66
N PHE A 136 -10.88 12.24 -1.17
CA PHE A 136 -10.64 11.64 -2.49
C PHE A 136 -10.65 10.12 -2.36
N LEU A 137 -11.51 9.47 -3.12
CA LEU A 137 -11.69 8.02 -3.15
C LEU A 137 -11.20 7.49 -4.50
N ARG A 138 -10.41 6.39 -4.48
CA ARG A 138 -9.82 5.77 -5.68
C ARG A 138 -9.10 6.77 -6.58
N THR A 139 -8.42 7.74 -5.99
CA THR A 139 -7.71 8.79 -6.73
C THR A 139 -6.36 8.31 -7.23
N ILE A 140 -5.91 8.84 -8.37
CA ILE A 140 -4.48 8.84 -8.72
C ILE A 140 -3.71 9.82 -7.82
N PHE A 141 -2.39 9.80 -7.90
CA PHE A 141 -1.52 10.66 -7.07
C PHE A 141 -1.70 12.16 -7.32
N ASP A 142 -1.89 12.55 -8.58
CA ASP A 142 -2.04 13.96 -8.99
C ASP A 142 -3.26 14.13 -9.92
N PRO A 143 -4.50 14.05 -9.38
CA PRO A 143 -5.71 14.10 -10.17
C PRO A 143 -5.93 15.49 -10.79
N LYS A 144 -6.37 15.53 -12.05
CA LYS A 144 -6.67 16.77 -12.80
C LYS A 144 -8.14 16.90 -13.16
N ASP A 145 -8.82 15.78 -13.35
CA ASP A 145 -10.23 15.72 -13.72
C ASP A 145 -11.03 14.87 -12.70
N PRO A 146 -11.89 15.48 -11.87
CA PRO A 146 -12.68 14.75 -10.88
C PRO A 146 -13.71 13.79 -11.48
N THR A 147 -13.95 13.85 -12.80
CA THR A 147 -14.81 12.91 -13.53
C THR A 147 -14.08 11.69 -14.07
N LYS A 148 -12.73 11.63 -13.93
CA LYS A 148 -11.90 10.55 -14.48
C LYS A 148 -10.85 10.03 -13.51
N ASP A 149 -10.15 10.94 -12.84
CA ASP A 149 -8.91 10.64 -12.11
C ASP A 149 -9.17 10.24 -10.65
N CYS A 150 -10.37 10.52 -10.14
CA CYS A 150 -10.79 10.24 -8.78
C CYS A 150 -12.32 10.19 -8.63
N TYR A 151 -12.75 9.96 -7.39
CA TYR A 151 -14.06 10.33 -6.88
C TYR A 151 -13.86 11.25 -5.67
N GLU A 152 -14.09 12.56 -5.83
CA GLU A 152 -13.97 13.52 -4.75
C GLU A 152 -15.30 13.61 -3.98
N LEU A 153 -15.34 13.04 -2.77
CA LEU A 153 -16.43 13.25 -1.83
C LEU A 153 -16.25 14.62 -1.17
N ASN A 154 -17.06 15.59 -1.58
CA ASN A 154 -16.87 16.97 -1.18
C ASN A 154 -17.17 17.19 0.31
N LEU A 155 -16.36 18.02 0.95
CA LEU A 155 -16.51 18.49 2.33
C LEU A 155 -16.57 20.03 2.28
N CYS A 156 -17.77 20.55 2.06
CA CYS A 156 -17.97 21.98 1.88
C CYS A 156 -19.40 22.34 2.24
N ASP A 157 -19.52 23.03 3.36
CA ASP A 157 -20.81 23.32 4.00
C ASP A 157 -21.50 24.54 3.39
N THR A 158 -20.75 25.44 2.76
CA THR A 158 -21.24 26.68 2.14
C THR A 158 -20.52 26.93 0.80
N LYS A 159 -21.16 27.65 -0.14
CA LYS A 159 -20.51 28.20 -1.35
C LYS A 159 -19.92 27.20 -2.35
N THR A 160 -20.60 26.08 -2.59
CA THR A 160 -20.20 25.13 -3.64
C THR A 160 -21.40 24.68 -4.47
N GLU A 161 -21.14 24.34 -5.74
CA GLU A 161 -22.11 23.65 -6.58
C GLU A 161 -22.42 22.22 -6.08
N PHE A 162 -21.47 21.61 -5.36
CA PHE A 162 -21.53 20.24 -4.85
C PHE A 162 -21.43 20.27 -3.32
N PRO A 163 -22.54 20.31 -2.56
CA PRO A 163 -22.50 20.41 -1.10
C PRO A 163 -21.88 19.16 -0.43
N THR A 164 -21.47 19.27 0.84
CA THR A 164 -20.92 18.17 1.66
C THR A 164 -21.66 16.85 1.43
N GLY A 165 -20.92 15.81 1.06
CA GLY A 165 -21.45 14.47 0.75
C GLY A 165 -21.73 14.20 -0.73
N SER A 166 -21.60 15.20 -1.60
CA SER A 166 -21.69 15.04 -3.06
C SER A 166 -20.38 14.47 -3.64
N LEU A 167 -20.47 13.77 -4.77
CA LEU A 167 -19.32 13.44 -5.60
C LEU A 167 -19.12 14.50 -6.67
N VAL A 168 -18.03 15.27 -6.58
CA VAL A 168 -17.76 16.42 -7.46
C VAL A 168 -17.73 15.97 -8.93
N GLY A 169 -18.44 16.71 -9.78
CA GLY A 169 -18.56 16.42 -11.21
C GLY A 169 -19.41 15.19 -11.57
N ARG A 170 -19.93 14.44 -10.59
CA ARG A 170 -20.61 13.14 -10.82
C ARG A 170 -22.01 13.07 -10.24
N SER A 171 -22.18 13.36 -8.96
CA SER A 171 -23.46 13.20 -8.28
C SER A 171 -23.62 14.19 -7.14
N LYS A 172 -24.75 14.90 -7.12
CA LYS A 172 -25.13 15.80 -6.03
C LYS A 172 -26.07 15.07 -5.09
N ILE A 173 -25.91 15.32 -3.79
CA ILE A 173 -26.91 14.87 -2.82
C ILE A 173 -28.25 15.58 -3.08
N LYS A 174 -29.35 14.92 -2.72
CA LYS A 174 -30.70 15.44 -2.97
C LYS A 174 -31.12 16.52 -1.96
N GLU A 175 -30.74 16.33 -0.70
CA GLU A 175 -31.07 17.21 0.42
C GLU A 175 -29.78 17.73 1.03
N PRO A 176 -29.47 19.04 0.90
CA PRO A 176 -28.32 19.63 1.56
C PRO A 176 -28.35 19.41 3.07
N VAL A 177 -27.19 19.07 3.62
CA VAL A 177 -27.00 18.97 5.07
C VAL A 177 -26.70 20.35 5.66
N PRO A 178 -27.14 20.65 6.89
CA PRO A 178 -26.79 21.90 7.54
C PRO A 178 -25.28 22.02 7.72
N ALA A 179 -24.76 23.24 7.52
CA ALA A 179 -23.37 23.58 7.83
C ALA A 179 -23.07 23.30 9.31
N SER A 180 -21.87 22.80 9.60
CA SER A 180 -21.40 22.50 10.94
C SER A 180 -19.90 22.72 11.07
N THR A 181 -19.53 23.46 12.10
CA THR A 181 -18.13 23.59 12.54
C THR A 181 -17.75 22.56 13.59
N ASP A 182 -18.65 21.65 13.95
CA ASP A 182 -18.37 20.56 14.87
C ASP A 182 -17.76 19.36 14.15
N TRP A 183 -17.22 18.41 14.91
CA TRP A 183 -16.77 17.14 14.34
C TRP A 183 -17.94 16.39 13.70
N GLN A 184 -17.73 15.92 12.48
CA GLN A 184 -18.69 15.14 11.71
C GLN A 184 -18.06 13.83 11.25
N THR A 185 -18.86 12.78 11.13
CA THR A 185 -18.40 11.44 10.77
C THR A 185 -19.04 11.00 9.46
N PHE A 186 -18.20 10.60 8.50
CA PHE A 186 -18.63 9.86 7.33
C PHE A 186 -18.44 8.36 7.53
N HIS A 187 -19.40 7.58 7.05
CA HIS A 187 -19.23 6.17 6.72
C HIS A 187 -19.54 5.98 5.24
N VAL A 188 -18.55 5.54 4.49
CA VAL A 188 -18.59 5.40 3.04
C VAL A 188 -18.40 3.94 2.68
N ARG A 189 -19.26 3.39 1.82
CA ARG A 189 -19.08 2.07 1.20
C ARG A 189 -18.77 2.26 -0.28
N VAL A 190 -17.63 1.73 -0.71
CA VAL A 190 -17.20 1.71 -2.11
C VAL A 190 -17.05 0.25 -2.54
N GLU A 191 -17.95 -0.23 -3.40
CA GLU A 191 -18.00 -1.64 -3.80
C GLU A 191 -18.34 -1.79 -5.29
N GLY A 192 -17.39 -2.29 -6.08
CA GLY A 192 -17.48 -2.27 -7.54
C GLY A 192 -17.77 -0.84 -8.03
N PRO A 193 -18.81 -0.62 -8.87
CA PRO A 193 -19.21 0.72 -9.32
C PRO A 193 -20.06 1.49 -8.31
N GLN A 194 -20.40 0.91 -7.16
CA GLN A 194 -21.37 1.46 -6.21
C GLN A 194 -20.68 2.27 -5.11
N PHE A 195 -21.18 3.47 -4.88
CA PHE A 195 -20.76 4.40 -3.84
C PHE A 195 -21.96 4.73 -2.96
N GLN A 196 -21.84 4.53 -1.66
CA GLN A 196 -22.82 4.94 -0.67
C GLN A 196 -22.12 5.73 0.42
N ALA A 197 -22.71 6.82 0.87
CA ALA A 197 -22.16 7.61 1.97
C ALA A 197 -23.26 8.03 2.95
N SER A 198 -22.94 7.88 4.23
CA SER A 198 -23.74 8.36 5.35
C SER A 198 -22.95 9.39 6.13
N LEU A 199 -23.57 10.54 6.40
CA LEU A 199 -23.01 11.60 7.24
C LEU A 199 -23.76 11.62 8.57
N ASN A 200 -23.04 11.49 9.69
CA ASN A 200 -23.61 11.46 11.04
C ASN A 200 -24.76 10.44 11.17
N GLY A 201 -24.62 9.28 10.51
CA GLY A 201 -25.60 8.20 10.51
C GLY A 201 -26.79 8.35 9.54
N LYS A 202 -26.93 9.49 8.82
CA LYS A 202 -27.96 9.66 7.78
C LYS A 202 -27.35 9.39 6.40
N GLU A 203 -27.97 8.51 5.61
CA GLU A 203 -27.58 8.32 4.20
C GLU A 203 -27.76 9.63 3.43
N VAL A 204 -26.70 10.09 2.76
CA VAL A 204 -26.70 11.32 1.95
C VAL A 204 -26.42 11.05 0.48
N LEU A 205 -25.76 9.94 0.16
CA LEU A 205 -25.38 9.58 -1.21
C LEU A 205 -25.62 8.09 -1.47
N ASN A 206 -26.18 7.80 -2.64
CA ASN A 206 -26.25 6.47 -3.23
C ASN A 206 -26.07 6.64 -4.75
N PHE A 207 -24.87 6.36 -5.23
CA PHE A 207 -24.43 6.61 -6.60
C PHE A 207 -23.81 5.36 -7.21
N LYS A 208 -24.23 5.01 -8.42
CA LYS A 208 -23.60 3.96 -9.22
C LYS A 208 -22.91 4.59 -10.41
N ASP A 209 -21.60 4.41 -10.52
CA ASP A 209 -20.87 4.86 -11.68
C ASP A 209 -21.12 3.92 -12.87
N THR A 210 -21.77 4.44 -13.91
CA THR A 210 -21.98 3.75 -15.18
C THR A 210 -21.15 4.34 -16.31
N SER A 211 -20.23 5.25 -15.99
CA SER A 211 -19.34 5.87 -16.97
C SER A 211 -18.27 4.88 -17.43
N GLU A 212 -17.72 5.12 -18.62
CA GLU A 212 -16.57 4.39 -19.15
C GLU A 212 -15.27 4.70 -18.40
N HIS A 213 -15.24 5.77 -17.60
CA HIS A 213 -14.10 6.22 -16.80
C HIS A 213 -14.21 5.83 -15.33
N GLN A 214 -15.01 4.80 -15.01
CA GLN A 214 -15.07 4.29 -13.64
C GLN A 214 -13.67 3.79 -13.20
N ARG A 215 -13.27 4.13 -11.98
CA ARG A 215 -12.03 3.60 -11.40
C ARG A 215 -12.34 2.46 -10.45
N ALA A 216 -11.61 1.37 -10.59
CA ALA A 216 -11.73 0.18 -9.73
C ALA A 216 -10.80 0.22 -8.51
N ILE A 217 -9.77 1.06 -8.54
CA ILE A 217 -8.74 1.17 -7.51
C ILE A 217 -8.07 2.55 -7.54
N GLY A 218 -7.56 2.98 -6.39
CA GLY A 218 -6.67 4.12 -6.26
C GLY A 218 -6.42 4.47 -4.80
N PHE A 219 -5.73 5.57 -4.56
CA PHE A 219 -5.43 6.04 -3.22
C PHE A 219 -6.65 6.67 -2.55
N ILE A 220 -6.54 6.83 -1.23
CA ILE A 220 -7.42 7.70 -0.44
C ILE A 220 -6.66 9.00 -0.18
N GLY A 221 -7.29 10.15 -0.44
CA GLY A 221 -6.64 11.45 -0.32
C GLY A 221 -7.42 12.42 0.57
N LEU A 222 -6.73 13.09 1.49
CA LEU A 222 -7.25 14.21 2.26
C LEU A 222 -6.92 15.49 1.50
N GLN A 223 -7.91 16.33 1.22
CA GLN A 223 -7.68 17.57 0.51
C GLN A 223 -7.56 18.75 1.46
N LYS A 224 -6.55 19.58 1.22
CA LYS A 224 -6.57 20.98 1.63
C LYS A 224 -6.88 21.77 0.36
N ASN A 225 -7.95 22.56 0.37
CA ASN A 225 -8.25 23.50 -0.71
C ASN A 225 -8.39 24.92 -0.16
N GLU A 226 -9.54 25.24 0.44
CA GLU A 226 -9.82 26.55 1.04
C GLU A 226 -10.06 26.43 2.55
N GLY A 227 -9.49 27.34 3.33
CA GLY A 227 -9.62 27.32 4.79
C GLY A 227 -8.84 26.20 5.48
N ALA A 228 -8.97 26.13 6.81
CA ALA A 228 -8.36 25.11 7.64
C ALA A 228 -9.23 23.85 7.70
N VAL A 229 -8.58 22.69 7.68
CA VAL A 229 -9.21 21.36 7.73
C VAL A 229 -8.53 20.48 8.76
N GLU A 230 -9.34 19.66 9.43
CA GLU A 230 -8.91 18.67 10.40
C GLU A 230 -9.52 17.30 10.11
N PHE A 231 -8.74 16.23 10.26
CA PHE A 231 -9.17 14.85 10.10
C PHE A 231 -8.68 13.97 11.25
N ARG A 232 -9.49 12.99 11.66
CA ARG A 232 -9.10 11.94 12.62
C ARG A 232 -9.92 10.67 12.39
N ASN A 233 -9.62 9.61 13.16
CA ASN A 233 -10.41 8.39 13.17
C ASN A 233 -10.63 7.79 11.76
N ILE A 234 -9.56 7.76 10.96
CA ILE A 234 -9.59 7.33 9.56
C ILE A 234 -9.34 5.82 9.51
N TYR A 235 -10.41 5.05 9.25
CA TYR A 235 -10.41 3.60 9.28
C TYR A 235 -10.93 3.01 7.98
N LEU A 236 -10.37 1.89 7.57
CA LEU A 236 -10.76 1.19 6.36
C LEU A 236 -11.01 -0.30 6.66
N LYS A 237 -12.09 -0.87 6.11
CA LYS A 237 -12.34 -2.31 6.09
C LYS A 237 -12.41 -2.79 4.65
N PRO A 238 -11.48 -3.64 4.19
CA PRO A 238 -11.54 -4.22 2.85
C PRO A 238 -12.80 -5.05 2.64
N LEU A 239 -13.35 -5.01 1.43
CA LEU A 239 -14.52 -5.78 1.03
C LEU A 239 -14.18 -6.84 -0.02
N ARG A 240 -15.14 -7.73 -0.27
CA ARG A 240 -15.05 -8.82 -1.27
C ARG A 240 -13.85 -9.73 -1.08
N MET A 241 -13.50 -9.96 0.18
CA MET A 241 -12.45 -10.89 0.58
C MET A 241 -12.94 -12.33 0.38
N MET A 242 -12.27 -13.09 -0.47
CA MET A 242 -12.47 -14.54 -0.60
C MET A 242 -11.86 -15.26 0.60
N THR A 243 -12.54 -16.29 1.10
CA THR A 243 -12.02 -17.14 2.18
C THR A 243 -10.99 -18.12 1.62
N LEU A 244 -9.78 -18.10 2.16
CA LEU A 244 -8.74 -19.07 1.81
C LEU A 244 -8.76 -20.30 2.72
N PHE A 245 -9.20 -20.17 3.98
CA PHE A 245 -9.35 -21.30 4.89
C PHE A 245 -10.78 -21.38 5.42
N ASN A 246 -11.43 -22.53 5.19
CA ASN A 246 -12.84 -22.75 5.47
C ASN A 246 -13.16 -23.10 6.93
N GLY A 247 -12.15 -23.28 7.79
CA GLY A 247 -12.33 -23.67 9.19
C GLY A 247 -12.65 -25.15 9.41
N VAL A 248 -12.62 -25.99 8.37
CA VAL A 248 -13.02 -27.41 8.42
C VAL A 248 -11.89 -28.32 7.95
N ASP A 249 -11.25 -27.99 6.83
CA ASP A 249 -10.17 -28.77 6.23
C ASP A 249 -9.17 -27.87 5.50
N LEU A 250 -8.17 -28.48 4.86
CA LEU A 250 -7.12 -27.79 4.10
C LEU A 250 -7.43 -27.72 2.60
N ALA A 251 -8.71 -27.79 2.18
CA ALA A 251 -9.05 -27.66 0.76
C ALA A 251 -8.54 -26.31 0.20
N GLY A 252 -7.88 -26.36 -0.96
CA GLY A 252 -7.20 -25.21 -1.56
C GLY A 252 -5.77 -24.98 -1.03
N TRP A 253 -5.25 -25.88 -0.20
CA TRP A 253 -3.88 -25.84 0.32
C TRP A 253 -3.16 -27.17 0.10
N GLU A 254 -1.87 -27.08 -0.21
CA GLU A 254 -0.96 -28.21 -0.35
C GLU A 254 0.21 -28.08 0.62
N VAL A 255 0.59 -29.18 1.28
CA VAL A 255 1.85 -29.22 2.02
C VAL A 255 2.98 -29.31 1.01
N VAL A 256 3.92 -28.36 1.08
CA VAL A 256 5.06 -28.31 0.17
C VAL A 256 5.87 -29.61 0.27
N PRO A 257 6.23 -30.26 -0.85
CA PRO A 257 7.03 -31.47 -0.83
C PRO A 257 8.32 -31.31 -0.01
N GLY A 258 8.62 -32.31 0.83
CA GLY A 258 9.79 -32.30 1.72
C GLY A 258 9.57 -31.59 3.06
N SER A 259 8.42 -30.94 3.28
CA SER A 259 8.11 -30.23 4.55
C SER A 259 8.29 -31.13 5.77
N LYS A 260 8.89 -30.56 6.82
CA LYS A 260 9.06 -31.19 8.14
C LYS A 260 8.20 -30.54 9.22
N SER A 261 7.23 -29.75 8.77
CA SER A 261 6.18 -29.16 9.60
C SER A 261 4.89 -29.96 9.44
N LYS A 262 4.10 -29.98 10.52
CA LYS A 262 2.78 -30.59 10.59
C LYS A 262 1.73 -29.49 10.55
N PHE A 263 0.72 -29.67 9.70
CA PHE A 263 -0.39 -28.75 9.52
C PHE A 263 -1.68 -29.53 9.73
N GLU A 264 -2.45 -29.16 10.74
CA GLU A 264 -3.68 -29.86 11.13
C GLU A 264 -4.81 -28.88 11.37
N VAL A 265 -6.04 -29.29 11.09
CA VAL A 265 -7.20 -28.50 11.48
C VAL A 265 -7.65 -28.92 12.88
N VAL A 266 -7.55 -28.00 13.84
CA VAL A 266 -7.94 -28.18 15.24
C VAL A 266 -8.78 -26.98 15.66
N ASP A 267 -9.96 -27.21 16.22
CA ASP A 267 -10.88 -26.17 16.72
C ASP A 267 -11.13 -25.04 15.71
N ASN A 268 -11.39 -25.41 14.45
CA ASN A 268 -11.61 -24.49 13.33
C ASN A 268 -10.42 -23.58 13.00
N THR A 269 -9.21 -23.97 13.39
CA THR A 269 -7.94 -23.27 13.09
C THR A 269 -6.99 -24.21 12.37
N ILE A 270 -6.06 -23.67 11.59
CA ILE A 270 -4.87 -24.40 11.14
C ILE A 270 -3.85 -24.33 12.28
N HIS A 271 -3.58 -25.45 12.94
CA HIS A 271 -2.51 -25.61 13.92
C HIS A 271 -1.23 -26.04 13.21
N VAL A 272 -0.15 -25.32 13.47
CA VAL A 272 1.17 -25.53 12.86
C VAL A 272 2.18 -25.84 13.95
N THR A 273 2.77 -27.03 13.84
CA THR A 273 3.95 -27.43 14.63
C THR A 273 5.07 -27.85 13.69
N ALA A 274 6.33 -27.78 14.12
CA ALA A 274 7.43 -28.14 13.23
C ALA A 274 8.53 -28.93 13.93
N GLU A 275 9.08 -29.94 13.25
CA GLU A 275 10.37 -30.54 13.63
C GLU A 275 11.54 -29.79 12.97
N LYS A 276 11.31 -29.34 11.74
CA LYS A 276 12.15 -28.43 10.96
C LYS A 276 11.26 -27.66 9.99
N GLN A 277 11.87 -26.76 9.23
CA GLN A 277 11.17 -25.95 8.25
C GLN A 277 10.25 -26.75 7.32
N GLY A 278 9.07 -26.19 7.08
CA GLY A 278 8.03 -26.74 6.22
C GLY A 278 6.96 -25.71 5.96
N TYR A 279 6.21 -25.89 4.88
CA TYR A 279 5.25 -24.90 4.39
C TYR A 279 3.94 -25.55 3.97
N LEU A 280 2.85 -24.86 4.26
CA LEU A 280 1.54 -25.11 3.69
C LEU A 280 1.24 -23.96 2.73
N GLU A 281 1.07 -24.23 1.44
CA GLU A 281 0.89 -23.22 0.40
C GLU A 281 -0.47 -23.34 -0.28
N THR A 282 -1.01 -22.22 -0.74
CA THR A 282 -2.26 -22.20 -1.51
C THR A 282 -2.08 -22.91 -2.86
N GLU A 283 -3.12 -23.56 -3.38
CA GLU A 283 -3.12 -24.09 -4.75
C GLU A 283 -3.07 -22.97 -5.80
N ASP A 284 -3.76 -21.86 -5.50
CA ASP A 284 -3.84 -20.67 -6.33
C ASP A 284 -2.70 -19.67 -6.05
N SER A 285 -2.56 -18.69 -6.94
CA SER A 285 -1.52 -17.67 -6.89
C SER A 285 -2.04 -16.28 -7.25
N TRP A 286 -1.46 -15.25 -6.64
CA TRP A 286 -1.86 -13.84 -6.83
C TRP A 286 -0.66 -12.90 -6.87
N ASP A 287 -0.79 -11.79 -7.59
CA ASP A 287 0.20 -10.72 -7.69
C ASP A 287 -0.18 -9.52 -6.82
N ASN A 288 -1.25 -8.82 -7.17
CA ASN A 288 -1.78 -7.66 -6.47
C ASN A 288 -2.97 -8.09 -5.63
N PHE A 289 -2.84 -7.94 -4.32
CA PHE A 289 -3.87 -8.40 -3.40
C PHE A 289 -3.80 -7.67 -2.06
N LEU A 290 -4.92 -7.74 -1.36
CA LEU A 290 -4.99 -7.51 0.07
C LEU A 290 -5.27 -8.85 0.75
N PHE A 291 -4.40 -9.26 1.67
CA PHE A 291 -4.50 -10.50 2.44
C PHE A 291 -4.73 -10.19 3.91
N GLN A 292 -5.62 -10.94 4.55
CA GLN A 292 -5.86 -10.89 6.00
C GLN A 292 -5.74 -12.28 6.60
N ALA A 293 -5.09 -12.36 7.75
CA ALA A 293 -5.04 -13.57 8.56
C ALA A 293 -4.96 -13.23 10.04
N THR A 294 -5.62 -14.04 10.86
CA THR A 294 -5.54 -13.96 12.32
C THR A 294 -4.69 -15.13 12.82
N ALA A 295 -3.66 -14.83 13.60
CA ALA A 295 -2.76 -15.83 14.17
C ALA A 295 -2.70 -15.71 15.69
N LYS A 296 -2.31 -16.81 16.33
CA LYS A 296 -1.95 -16.86 17.73
C LYS A 296 -0.65 -17.64 17.87
N SER A 297 0.33 -17.03 18.53
CA SER A 297 1.54 -17.71 18.98
C SER A 297 1.25 -18.39 20.32
N ASN A 298 1.50 -19.69 20.43
CA ASN A 298 1.22 -20.47 21.65
C ASN A 298 2.38 -20.53 22.63
N GLY A 299 3.46 -19.80 22.34
CA GLY A 299 4.64 -19.67 23.20
C GLY A 299 5.31 -18.32 23.02
N GLU A 300 6.37 -18.09 23.78
CA GLU A 300 7.12 -16.85 23.78
C GLU A 300 8.01 -16.74 22.54
N ALA A 301 7.90 -15.64 21.81
CA ALA A 301 8.77 -15.27 20.69
C ALA A 301 8.96 -16.38 19.64
N LEU A 302 7.89 -17.13 19.34
CA LEU A 302 7.95 -18.18 18.33
C LEU A 302 8.12 -17.61 16.93
N ASN A 303 8.72 -18.41 16.04
CA ASN A 303 9.00 -18.01 14.67
C ASN A 303 8.06 -18.71 13.67
N SER A 304 7.45 -17.88 12.83
CA SER A 304 6.63 -18.28 11.68
C SER A 304 6.52 -17.09 10.73
N GLY A 305 5.66 -17.20 9.71
CA GLY A 305 5.40 -16.10 8.80
C GLY A 305 4.45 -16.47 7.67
N TYR A 306 4.00 -15.43 6.98
CA TYR A 306 3.23 -15.53 5.75
C TYR A 306 4.15 -15.26 4.57
N PHE A 307 4.36 -16.27 3.74
CA PHE A 307 5.08 -16.11 2.48
C PHE A 307 4.10 -15.66 1.41
N PHE A 308 4.50 -14.74 0.54
CA PHE A 308 3.65 -14.24 -0.51
C PHE A 308 4.41 -13.92 -1.79
N ARG A 309 3.67 -13.92 -2.92
CA ARG A 309 4.23 -14.03 -4.28
C ARG A 309 5.28 -15.14 -4.35
N ALA A 310 5.06 -16.21 -3.58
CA ALA A 310 6.01 -17.28 -3.42
C ALA A 310 6.07 -18.13 -4.68
N ILE A 311 7.28 -18.49 -5.11
CA ILE A 311 7.46 -19.54 -6.11
C ILE A 311 7.02 -20.87 -5.50
N LYS A 312 6.26 -21.66 -6.27
CA LYS A 312 5.78 -22.99 -5.86
C LYS A 312 6.89 -23.82 -5.21
N GLY A 313 6.63 -24.32 -4.02
CA GLY A 313 7.59 -25.10 -3.26
C GLY A 313 7.92 -26.44 -3.91
N THR A 314 9.16 -26.89 -3.73
CA THR A 314 9.61 -28.23 -4.12
C THR A 314 10.48 -28.83 -3.02
N GLU A 315 10.73 -30.14 -3.08
CA GLU A 315 11.59 -30.84 -2.12
C GLU A 315 13.01 -30.24 -2.02
N LYS A 316 13.51 -29.64 -3.10
CA LYS A 316 14.85 -29.02 -3.17
C LYS A 316 14.85 -27.51 -2.95
N GLY A 317 13.69 -26.88 -3.03
CA GLY A 317 13.53 -25.43 -2.99
C GLY A 317 12.22 -25.08 -2.31
N MET A 318 12.25 -25.02 -0.99
CA MET A 318 11.08 -24.71 -0.16
C MET A 318 10.78 -23.20 -0.21
N ALA A 319 9.52 -22.86 -0.48
CA ALA A 319 8.89 -21.53 -0.50
C ALA A 319 9.85 -20.33 -0.67
N ASN A 320 10.09 -19.93 -1.93
CA ASN A 320 10.83 -18.69 -2.23
C ASN A 320 9.84 -17.54 -2.41
N GLY A 321 9.52 -16.84 -1.31
CA GLY A 321 8.61 -15.70 -1.29
C GLY A 321 9.19 -14.47 -0.59
N TYR A 322 8.49 -13.35 -0.70
CA TYR A 322 8.54 -12.33 0.35
C TYR A 322 7.91 -12.92 1.61
N GLU A 323 8.28 -12.41 2.77
CA GLU A 323 7.89 -12.99 4.06
C GLU A 323 7.42 -11.87 4.98
N VAL A 324 6.13 -11.90 5.34
CA VAL A 324 5.63 -11.15 6.49
C VAL A 324 5.96 -11.96 7.73
N GLN A 325 6.88 -11.45 8.55
CA GLN A 325 7.37 -12.14 9.74
C GLN A 325 6.25 -12.26 10.79
N ILE A 326 6.26 -13.37 11.53
CA ILE A 326 5.63 -13.49 12.85
C ILE A 326 6.73 -13.74 13.87
N HIS A 327 6.92 -12.80 14.79
CA HIS A 327 7.81 -12.89 15.95
C HIS A 327 7.48 -11.75 16.91
N ASN A 328 6.93 -12.07 18.09
CA ASN A 328 6.47 -11.07 19.05
C ASN A 328 7.54 -10.63 20.08
N GLY A 329 8.75 -11.18 20.00
CA GLY A 329 9.86 -10.80 20.87
C GLY A 329 10.28 -9.34 20.70
N ILE A 330 10.64 -8.70 21.82
CA ILE A 330 11.06 -7.29 21.91
C ILE A 330 12.30 -7.15 22.79
N LYS A 331 13.18 -6.20 22.46
CA LYS A 331 14.41 -5.93 23.23
C LYS A 331 14.14 -4.87 24.28
N ASP A 332 14.75 -4.99 25.45
CA ASP A 332 14.71 -3.96 26.52
C ASP A 332 13.30 -3.51 26.94
N LYS A 333 12.30 -4.39 26.79
CA LYS A 333 10.86 -4.07 26.99
C LYS A 333 10.36 -2.92 26.11
N ASP A 334 11.01 -2.71 24.98
CA ASP A 334 10.74 -1.64 24.04
C ASP A 334 10.20 -2.24 22.73
N ARG A 335 8.90 -2.05 22.49
CA ARG A 335 8.20 -2.55 21.32
C ARG A 335 8.69 -1.90 20.02
N THR A 336 9.39 -0.77 20.07
CA THR A 336 10.04 -0.17 18.89
C THR A 336 11.35 -0.87 18.51
N LYS A 337 11.81 -1.81 19.33
CA LYS A 337 13.04 -2.60 19.12
C LYS A 337 12.68 -4.07 18.94
N PRO A 338 12.16 -4.47 17.77
CA PRO A 338 11.78 -5.85 17.54
C PRO A 338 12.98 -6.81 17.64
N GLU A 339 12.71 -8.01 18.14
CA GLU A 339 13.56 -9.16 17.90
C GLU A 339 13.18 -9.84 16.59
N ASN A 340 14.17 -10.35 15.87
CA ASN A 340 13.99 -11.03 14.59
C ASN A 340 13.11 -10.25 13.59
N ALA A 341 13.34 -8.93 13.48
CA ALA A 341 12.58 -7.97 12.67
C ALA A 341 11.13 -7.67 13.13
N GLY A 342 10.51 -8.55 13.91
CA GLY A 342 9.20 -8.32 14.54
C GLY A 342 8.00 -8.66 13.66
N THR A 343 6.86 -8.99 14.29
CA THR A 343 5.61 -9.32 13.58
C THR A 343 5.17 -8.20 12.65
N GLY A 344 4.94 -8.54 11.38
CA GLY A 344 4.54 -7.62 10.32
C GLY A 344 5.69 -7.01 9.50
N ALA A 345 6.94 -7.31 9.85
CA ALA A 345 8.11 -6.94 9.06
C ALA A 345 8.12 -7.64 7.69
N ILE A 346 8.74 -7.04 6.68
CA ILE A 346 9.16 -7.79 5.48
C ILE A 346 10.55 -8.33 5.76
N PHE A 347 10.62 -9.62 6.11
CA PHE A 347 11.81 -10.22 6.69
C PHE A 347 13.05 -10.06 5.81
N ARG A 348 14.16 -9.60 6.41
CA ARG A 348 15.42 -9.22 5.73
C ARG A 348 15.29 -8.09 4.69
N ARG A 349 14.22 -7.31 4.71
CA ARG A 349 14.03 -6.09 3.89
C ARG A 349 13.85 -4.87 4.74
N THR A 350 12.88 -4.93 5.65
CA THR A 350 12.58 -3.88 6.60
C THR A 350 12.04 -4.50 7.88
N GLU A 351 12.47 -3.97 9.02
CA GLU A 351 11.90 -4.34 10.32
C GLU A 351 10.52 -3.70 10.48
N ALA A 352 9.68 -4.31 11.31
CA ALA A 352 8.46 -3.68 11.77
C ALA A 352 8.85 -2.50 12.67
N ARG A 353 8.29 -1.31 12.45
CA ARG A 353 8.62 -0.15 13.29
C ARG A 353 8.21 -0.33 14.76
N ARG A 354 7.26 -1.25 15.01
CA ARG A 354 6.79 -1.60 16.35
C ARG A 354 6.15 -2.99 16.39
N VAL A 355 6.38 -3.76 17.46
CA VAL A 355 5.65 -5.00 17.76
C VAL A 355 4.36 -4.68 18.51
N VAL A 356 3.23 -4.79 17.81
CA VAL A 356 1.88 -4.45 18.32
C VAL A 356 1.13 -5.68 18.84
N SER A 357 1.52 -6.87 18.39
CA SER A 357 0.97 -8.15 18.85
C SER A 357 1.64 -8.64 20.14
N ASN A 358 0.97 -9.59 20.81
CA ASN A 358 1.49 -10.31 21.97
C ASN A 358 1.42 -11.81 21.71
N ASP A 359 2.31 -12.56 22.36
CA ASP A 359 2.17 -14.01 22.45
C ASP A 359 0.95 -14.38 23.29
N HIS A 360 0.42 -15.58 23.05
CA HIS A 360 -0.80 -16.12 23.67
C HIS A 360 -2.10 -15.34 23.40
N GLU A 361 -2.05 -14.26 22.64
CA GLU A 361 -3.20 -13.49 22.16
C GLU A 361 -3.42 -13.68 20.66
N TRP A 362 -4.67 -13.55 20.23
CA TRP A 362 -4.98 -13.47 18.80
C TRP A 362 -4.60 -12.09 18.26
N PHE A 363 -3.93 -12.07 17.12
CA PHE A 363 -3.62 -10.84 16.39
C PHE A 363 -3.95 -10.99 14.91
N THR A 364 -4.41 -9.91 14.29
CA THR A 364 -4.76 -9.87 12.87
C THR A 364 -3.69 -9.13 12.07
N THR A 365 -3.18 -9.77 11.03
CA THR A 365 -2.29 -9.16 10.04
C THR A 365 -3.10 -8.81 8.81
N THR A 366 -2.94 -7.58 8.31
CA THR A 366 -3.41 -7.17 6.98
C THR A 366 -2.20 -6.81 6.13
N LEU A 367 -2.03 -7.47 4.99
CA LEU A 367 -0.97 -7.25 4.01
C LEU A 367 -1.58 -6.66 2.74
N ASN A 368 -1.13 -5.47 2.34
CA ASN A 368 -1.39 -4.91 1.00
C ASN A 368 -0.12 -5.08 0.17
N ALA A 369 -0.18 -5.89 -0.88
CA ALA A 369 0.90 -6.06 -1.84
C ALA A 369 0.42 -5.57 -3.20
N TYR A 370 0.88 -4.40 -3.64
CA TYR A 370 0.43 -3.76 -4.87
C TYR A 370 1.61 -3.21 -5.67
N GLY A 371 1.85 -3.78 -6.86
CA GLY A 371 3.06 -3.46 -7.60
C GLY A 371 4.30 -3.76 -6.74
N SER A 372 5.25 -2.85 -6.70
CA SER A 372 6.45 -2.92 -5.85
C SER A 372 6.21 -2.41 -4.41
N HIS A 373 5.03 -1.84 -4.13
CA HIS A 373 4.69 -1.34 -2.80
C HIS A 373 4.07 -2.44 -1.93
N ILE A 374 4.56 -2.54 -0.70
CA ILE A 374 4.12 -3.51 0.30
C ILE A 374 3.89 -2.79 1.63
N ALA A 375 2.69 -2.89 2.16
CA ALA A 375 2.34 -2.35 3.47
C ALA A 375 1.70 -3.43 4.36
N VAL A 376 1.98 -3.36 5.66
CA VAL A 376 1.48 -4.33 6.64
C VAL A 376 0.93 -3.62 7.87
N TRP A 377 -0.28 -4.04 8.27
CA TRP A 377 -0.91 -3.69 9.52
C TRP A 377 -0.96 -4.91 10.44
N VAL A 378 -0.71 -4.69 11.73
CA VAL A 378 -0.92 -5.67 12.80
C VAL A 378 -1.89 -5.06 13.80
N ASN A 379 -2.99 -5.75 14.09
CA ASN A 379 -4.08 -5.24 14.93
C ASN A 379 -4.57 -3.85 14.49
N GLY A 380 -4.66 -3.64 13.18
CA GLY A 380 -5.09 -2.39 12.58
C GLY A 380 -4.06 -1.25 12.64
N TYR A 381 -2.87 -1.45 13.21
CA TYR A 381 -1.79 -0.46 13.24
C TYR A 381 -0.77 -0.73 12.13
N GLN A 382 -0.45 0.26 11.30
CA GLN A 382 0.52 0.09 10.22
C GLN A 382 1.94 0.00 10.78
N VAL A 383 2.56 -1.18 10.65
CA VAL A 383 3.91 -1.46 11.17
C VAL A 383 4.98 -1.41 10.08
N THR A 384 4.58 -1.56 8.82
CA THR A 384 5.48 -1.58 7.67
C THR A 384 4.87 -0.83 6.48
N ASP A 385 5.70 -0.05 5.80
CA ASP A 385 5.40 0.66 4.57
C ASP A 385 6.68 0.68 3.72
N TRP A 386 6.73 -0.14 2.67
CA TRP A 386 7.99 -0.43 1.97
C TRP A 386 7.80 -0.54 0.46
N GLU A 387 8.63 0.20 -0.27
CA GLU A 387 8.76 0.11 -1.72
C GLU A 387 9.98 -0.75 -2.07
N ASP A 388 9.76 -1.84 -2.81
CA ASP A 388 10.85 -2.70 -3.28
C ASP A 388 11.52 -2.13 -4.54
N THR A 389 12.55 -1.31 -4.33
CA THR A 389 13.33 -0.68 -5.40
C THR A 389 14.47 -1.55 -5.94
N ARG A 390 14.55 -2.83 -5.54
CA ARG A 390 15.63 -3.73 -5.98
C ARG A 390 15.43 -4.13 -7.44
N LYS A 391 16.50 -4.58 -8.10
CA LYS A 391 16.40 -5.09 -9.48
C LYS A 391 15.42 -6.27 -9.56
N PRO A 392 14.67 -6.42 -10.66
CA PRO A 392 13.81 -7.58 -10.85
C PRO A 392 14.58 -8.90 -10.76
N ASP A 393 14.01 -9.88 -10.06
CA ASP A 393 14.53 -11.26 -9.99
C ASP A 393 13.34 -12.23 -9.89
N GLU A 394 13.50 -13.44 -10.43
CA GLU A 394 12.47 -14.46 -10.29
C GLU A 394 12.26 -14.84 -8.82
N ASN A 395 13.32 -14.85 -8.01
CA ASN A 395 13.25 -15.12 -6.58
C ASN A 395 13.04 -13.81 -5.78
N PRO A 396 11.90 -13.64 -5.09
CA PRO A 396 11.64 -12.47 -4.23
C PRO A 396 12.72 -12.24 -3.15
N ARG A 397 13.39 -13.33 -2.74
CA ARG A 397 14.49 -13.28 -1.77
C ARG A 397 15.75 -12.63 -2.34
N LYS A 398 15.84 -12.41 -3.66
CA LYS A 398 16.98 -11.80 -4.36
C LYS A 398 16.67 -10.45 -5.00
N GLY A 399 15.43 -10.22 -5.42
CA GLY A 399 15.04 -8.97 -6.09
C GLY A 399 13.55 -8.70 -6.07
N LEU A 400 13.13 -7.71 -6.85
CA LEU A 400 11.72 -7.35 -7.04
C LEU A 400 11.00 -8.45 -7.84
N ARG A 401 9.86 -8.93 -7.33
CA ARG A 401 8.96 -9.82 -8.05
C ARG A 401 7.54 -9.26 -8.03
N LEU A 402 7.01 -9.01 -9.24
CA LEU A 402 5.63 -8.56 -9.47
C LEU A 402 4.71 -9.69 -9.98
N LYS A 403 5.28 -10.84 -10.36
CA LYS A 403 4.50 -11.97 -10.85
C LYS A 403 3.69 -12.60 -9.72
N ALA A 404 2.55 -13.17 -10.09
CA ALA A 404 1.74 -13.97 -9.20
C ALA A 404 2.55 -15.12 -8.58
N GLY A 405 2.22 -15.42 -7.33
CA GLY A 405 2.78 -16.55 -6.59
C GLY A 405 1.88 -16.92 -5.42
N HIS A 406 2.23 -18.02 -4.76
CA HIS A 406 1.43 -18.60 -3.69
C HIS A 406 1.47 -17.74 -2.42
N ILE A 407 0.46 -17.92 -1.57
CA ILE A 407 0.53 -17.59 -0.15
C ILE A 407 0.94 -18.87 0.59
N SER A 408 1.86 -18.79 1.56
CA SER A 408 2.26 -19.95 2.35
C SER A 408 2.37 -19.64 3.85
N LEU A 409 1.98 -20.58 4.69
CA LEU A 409 2.23 -20.57 6.13
C LEU A 409 3.52 -21.33 6.43
N GLN A 410 4.38 -20.75 7.27
CA GLN A 410 5.64 -21.36 7.64
C GLN A 410 5.54 -22.06 9.00
N GLY A 411 5.94 -23.32 9.07
CA GLY A 411 6.54 -23.86 10.28
C GLY A 411 8.07 -23.75 10.16
N HIS A 412 8.73 -23.16 11.14
CA HIS A 412 10.12 -22.72 10.99
C HIS A 412 11.12 -23.70 11.63
N ASP A 413 10.89 -24.08 12.88
CA ASP A 413 11.84 -24.83 13.70
C ASP A 413 11.13 -25.60 14.84
N PRO A 414 11.84 -26.44 15.64
CA PRO A 414 11.25 -27.23 16.72
C PRO A 414 10.39 -26.50 17.75
N THR A 415 10.50 -25.17 17.84
CA THR A 415 9.71 -24.36 18.79
C THR A 415 8.40 -23.85 18.18
N THR A 416 8.24 -23.90 16.85
CA THR A 416 7.02 -23.43 16.19
C THR A 416 5.79 -24.15 16.75
N ASP A 417 4.86 -23.36 17.27
CA ASP A 417 3.52 -23.75 17.71
C ASP A 417 2.56 -22.55 17.54
N LEU A 418 1.81 -22.53 16.44
CA LEU A 418 0.89 -21.43 16.12
C LEU A 418 -0.46 -21.93 15.62
N ASN A 419 -1.51 -21.16 15.88
CA ASN A 419 -2.82 -21.34 15.26
C ASN A 419 -3.12 -20.20 14.30
N PHE A 420 -3.77 -20.51 13.18
CA PHE A 420 -4.23 -19.54 12.18
C PHE A 420 -5.72 -19.72 11.91
N LYS A 421 -6.45 -18.60 11.78
CA LYS A 421 -7.85 -18.54 11.35
C LYS A 421 -8.10 -17.28 10.52
N ASN A 422 -9.30 -17.18 9.94
CA ASN A 422 -9.73 -16.01 9.17
C ASN A 422 -8.76 -15.64 8.02
N LEU A 423 -8.17 -16.62 7.34
CA LEU A 423 -7.32 -16.38 6.17
C LEU A 423 -8.22 -15.99 5.00
N LYS A 424 -8.09 -14.76 4.53
CA LYS A 424 -8.91 -14.19 3.46
C LYS A 424 -8.07 -13.32 2.52
N LEU A 425 -8.50 -13.18 1.28
CA LEU A 425 -7.79 -12.39 0.28
C LEU A 425 -8.75 -11.68 -0.67
N SER A 426 -8.47 -10.43 -1.04
CA SER A 426 -9.12 -9.74 -2.15
C SER A 426 -8.10 -9.42 -3.22
N VAL A 427 -8.43 -9.69 -4.48
CA VAL A 427 -7.57 -9.36 -5.62
C VAL A 427 -7.70 -7.88 -5.90
N LEU A 428 -6.56 -7.19 -5.99
CA LEU A 428 -6.53 -5.78 -6.34
C LEU A 428 -6.33 -5.65 -7.85
N PRO A 429 -7.23 -4.95 -8.57
CA PRO A 429 -7.10 -4.79 -10.01
C PRO A 429 -5.85 -3.97 -10.33
N ALA A 430 -5.22 -4.27 -11.47
CA ALA A 430 -4.21 -3.37 -12.01
C ALA A 430 -4.83 -1.99 -12.26
N GLU A 431 -4.05 -0.93 -12.05
CA GLU A 431 -4.51 0.41 -12.37
C GLU A 431 -4.83 0.48 -13.86
N SER A 432 -6.02 1.00 -14.20
CA SER A 432 -6.36 1.25 -15.60
C SER A 432 -5.47 2.38 -16.11
N PRO A 433 -4.78 2.20 -17.26
CA PRO A 433 -3.83 3.18 -17.78
C PRO A 433 -4.46 4.53 -18.11
#